data_AF-A0A5K1GT95-F1
#
_entry.id   AF-A0A5K1GT95-F1
#
_cell.length_a   1.000
_cell.length_b   1.000
_cell.length_c   1.000
_cell.angle_alpha   90.00
_cell.angle_beta   90.00
_cell.angle_gamma   90.00
#
_symmetry.space_group_name_H-M   'P 1'
#
loop_
_entity.id
_entity.type
_entity.pdbx_description
1 polymer ?
#
loop_
_entity_poly.entity_id
_entity_poly.type
_entity_poly.pdbx_seq_one_letter_code
_entity_poly.pdbx_strand_id
1 'polypeptide(L)'
;MMRVWTRWYYWMDPAAWTIYGMMVTQLNDRPEAVSIFGHQPETAKEFMETYLGLRSDFLFPILGLHVGIIFLFLFIFAFNIKHLNFQRR
;
A
#
# COMPACT_ATOMS: atom_id res chain seq x y z
N MET A 1 1.04 7.36 18.46
CA MET A 1 0.87 8.68 17.83
C MET A 1 2.09 8.99 16.96
N MET A 2 1.94 9.06 15.64
CA MET A 2 3.01 9.47 14.71
C MET A 2 3.07 11.01 14.61
N ARG A 3 4.28 11.58 14.49
CA ARG A 3 4.47 13.01 14.26
C ARG A 3 3.97 13.36 12.85
N VAL A 4 3.37 14.54 12.66
CA VAL A 4 2.84 14.96 11.34
C VAL A 4 3.92 14.94 10.26
N TRP A 5 5.14 15.37 10.61
CA TRP A 5 6.29 15.33 9.69
C TRP A 5 6.69 13.92 9.28
N THR A 6 6.51 12.88 10.11
CA THR A 6 6.92 11.52 9.71
C THR A 6 5.89 10.83 8.84
N ARG A 7 4.72 11.45 8.62
CA ARG A 7 3.62 10.83 7.88
C ARG A 7 3.99 10.55 6.43
N TRP A 8 4.84 11.36 5.79
CA TRP A 8 5.24 11.14 4.40
C TRP A 8 6.04 9.84 4.19
N TYR A 9 6.76 9.35 5.20
CA TYR A 9 7.48 8.07 5.10
C TYR A 9 6.52 6.91 4.84
N TYR A 10 5.34 6.91 5.47
CA TYR A 10 4.29 5.93 5.20
C TYR A 10 3.86 5.97 3.73
N TRP A 11 3.76 7.18 3.15
CA TRP A 11 3.36 7.32 1.74
C TRP A 11 4.43 6.84 0.75
N MET A 12 5.70 6.81 1.16
CA MET A 12 6.81 6.35 0.32
C MET A 12 7.16 4.86 0.50
N ASP A 13 6.65 4.19 1.54
CA ASP A 13 7.00 2.80 1.85
C ASP A 13 6.09 1.80 1.11
N PRO A 14 6.58 1.08 0.08
CA PRO A 14 5.78 0.08 -0.64
C PRO A 14 5.33 -1.09 0.26
N ALA A 15 6.07 -1.41 1.33
CA ALA A 15 5.68 -2.48 2.25
C ALA A 15 4.41 -2.10 3.04
N ALA A 16 4.31 -0.85 3.51
CA ALA A 16 3.12 -0.34 4.18
C ALA A 16 1.87 -0.41 3.29
N TRP A 17 2.02 -0.06 2.01
CA TRP A 17 0.95 -0.17 1.01
C TRP A 17 0.58 -1.62 0.67
N THR A 18 1.56 -2.53 0.68
CA THR A 18 1.31 -3.97 0.48
C THR A 18 0.47 -4.53 1.62
N ILE A 19 0.77 -4.18 2.88
CA ILE A 19 -0.01 -4.59 4.05
C ILE A 19 -1.43 -4.01 3.99
N TYR A 20 -1.57 -2.74 3.57
CA TYR A 20 -2.88 -2.12 3.32
C TYR A 20 -3.69 -2.96 2.32
N GLY A 21 -3.09 -3.27 1.16
CA GLY A 21 -3.75 -4.05 0.12
C GLY A 21 -4.12 -5.46 0.59
N MET A 22 -3.23 -6.11 1.35
CA MET A 22 -3.49 -7.41 1.94
C MET A 22 -4.69 -7.36 2.90
N MET A 23 -4.73 -6.41 3.84
CA MET A 23 -5.86 -6.34 4.78
C MET A 23 -7.19 -6.13 4.07
N VAL A 24 -7.24 -5.16 3.15
CA VAL A 24 -8.45 -4.88 2.39
C VAL A 24 -8.87 -6.10 1.57
N THR A 25 -7.97 -6.73 0.80
CA THR A 25 -8.33 -7.88 -0.04
C THR A 25 -8.78 -9.11 0.77
N GLN A 26 -8.19 -9.35 1.95
CA GLN A 26 -8.51 -10.52 2.75
C GLN A 26 -9.82 -10.38 3.55
N LEU A 27 -10.13 -9.16 4.00
CA LEU A 27 -11.21 -8.94 4.94
C LEU A 27 -12.42 -8.17 4.37
N ASN A 28 -12.29 -7.53 3.20
CA ASN A 28 -13.39 -6.77 2.59
C ASN A 28 -14.59 -7.66 2.18
N ASP A 29 -14.33 -8.91 1.77
CA ASP A 29 -15.37 -9.86 1.34
C ASP A 29 -15.79 -10.85 2.44
N ARG A 30 -15.34 -10.64 3.69
CA ARG A 30 -15.73 -11.49 4.81
C ARG A 30 -17.03 -10.96 5.43
N PRO A 31 -18.15 -11.72 5.36
CA PRO A 31 -19.43 -11.29 5.93
C PRO A 31 -19.48 -11.46 7.46
N GLU A 32 -18.42 -12.00 8.06
CA GLU A 32 -18.33 -12.24 9.50
C GLU A 32 -18.34 -10.91 10.26
N ALA A 33 -19.29 -10.75 11.16
CA ALA A 33 -19.37 -9.61 12.05
C ALA A 33 -18.22 -9.67 13.07
N VAL A 34 -17.43 -8.61 13.12
CA VAL A 34 -16.32 -8.50 14.07
C VAL A 34 -16.89 -7.96 15.37
N SER A 35 -16.89 -8.79 16.42
CA SER A 35 -17.27 -8.36 17.77
C SER A 35 -16.04 -7.82 18.49
N ILE A 36 -16.04 -6.53 18.77
CA ILE A 36 -14.96 -5.84 19.49
C ILE A 36 -15.51 -5.38 20.84
N PHE A 37 -14.73 -5.56 21.90
CA PHE A 37 -15.15 -5.23 23.26
C PHE A 37 -15.54 -3.75 23.36
N GLY A 38 -16.83 -3.47 23.54
CA GLY A 38 -17.38 -2.11 23.66
C GLY A 38 -17.89 -1.47 22.37
N HIS A 39 -17.98 -2.19 21.25
CA HIS A 39 -18.62 -1.72 20.00
C HIS A 39 -19.74 -2.68 19.55
N GLN A 40 -20.69 -2.14 18.78
CA GLN A 40 -21.72 -2.97 18.14
C GLN A 40 -21.07 -3.93 17.14
N PRO A 41 -21.63 -5.13 16.94
CA PRO A 41 -21.13 -6.04 15.90
C PRO A 41 -21.28 -5.37 14.54
N GLU A 42 -20.17 -5.07 13.89
CA GLU A 42 -20.11 -4.48 12.55
C GLU A 42 -19.38 -5.42 11.60
N THR A 43 -19.63 -5.27 10.31
CA THR A 43 -18.90 -6.07 9.31
C THR A 43 -17.42 -5.70 9.32
N ALA A 44 -16.54 -6.65 8.99
CA ALA A 44 -15.11 -6.38 8.92
C ALA A 44 -14.81 -5.17 8.01
N LYS A 45 -15.50 -5.05 6.88
CA LYS A 45 -15.41 -3.91 5.97
C LYS A 45 -15.71 -2.57 6.66
N GLU A 46 -16.82 -2.49 7.38
CA GLU A 46 -17.29 -1.26 8.04
C GLU A 46 -16.36 -0.84 9.18
N PHE A 47 -15.82 -1.81 9.92
CA PHE A 47 -14.76 -1.58 10.90
C PHE A 47 -13.47 -1.04 10.24
N MET A 48 -13.06 -1.61 9.12
CA MET A 48 -11.87 -1.17 8.38
C MET A 48 -12.01 0.26 7.84
N GLU A 49 -13.17 0.62 7.29
CA GLU A 49 -13.41 1.95 6.76
C GLU A 49 -13.55 3.00 7.88
N THR A 50 -14.29 2.68 8.94
CA THR A 50 -14.65 3.64 10.00
C THR A 50 -13.55 3.79 11.04
N TYR A 51 -12.93 2.69 11.46
CA TYR A 51 -11.93 2.68 12.53
C TYR A 51 -10.48 2.76 12.02
N LEU A 52 -10.17 2.02 10.94
CA LEU A 52 -8.81 1.97 10.37
C LEU A 52 -8.60 2.93 9.19
N GLY A 53 -9.67 3.47 8.60
CA GLY A 53 -9.60 4.33 7.41
C GLY A 53 -9.17 3.60 6.13
N LEU A 54 -9.20 2.26 6.14
CA LEU A 54 -8.82 1.40 5.03
C LEU A 54 -9.99 1.30 4.05
N ARG A 55 -9.94 2.05 2.95
CA ARG A 55 -10.92 2.03 1.85
C ARG A 55 -10.50 1.09 0.72
N SER A 56 -11.45 0.32 0.21
CA SER A 56 -11.24 -0.58 -0.94
C SER A 56 -10.95 0.15 -2.26
N ASP A 57 -11.48 1.36 -2.43
CA ASP A 57 -11.25 2.19 -3.63
C ASP A 57 -9.78 2.57 -3.85
N PHE A 58 -8.96 2.53 -2.79
CA PHE A 58 -7.53 2.86 -2.87
C PHE A 58 -6.66 1.74 -3.44
N LEU A 59 -7.18 0.54 -3.66
CA LEU A 59 -6.41 -0.59 -4.20
C LEU A 59 -5.85 -0.32 -5.61
N PHE A 60 -6.66 0.25 -6.50
CA PHE A 60 -6.24 0.53 -7.87
C PHE A 60 -5.11 1.58 -7.94
N PRO A 61 -5.20 2.73 -7.25
CA PRO A 61 -4.08 3.66 -7.14
C PRO A 61 -2.80 3.03 -6.59
N ILE A 62 -2.91 2.18 -5.56
CA ILE A 62 -1.75 1.50 -4.95
C ILE A 62 -1.09 0.55 -5.93
N LEU A 63 -1.88 -0.23 -6.67
CA LEU A 63 -1.38 -1.14 -7.70
C LEU A 63 -0.63 -0.36 -8.80
N GLY A 64 -1.23 0.75 -9.26
CA GLY A 64 -0.62 1.63 -10.25
C GLY A 64 0.71 2.23 -9.78
N LEU A 65 0.79 2.65 -8.51
CA LEU A 65 2.02 3.15 -7.90
C LEU A 65 3.14 2.10 -7.94
N HIS A 66 2.85 0.85 -7.54
CA HIS A 66 3.83 -0.23 -7.55
C HIS A 66 4.35 -0.53 -8.95
N VAL A 67 3.43 -0.63 -9.92
CA VAL A 67 3.80 -0.84 -11.33
C VAL A 67 4.66 0.33 -11.83
N GLY A 68 4.31 1.57 -11.47
CA GLY A 68 5.10 2.76 -11.79
C GLY A 68 6.51 2.72 -11.21
N ILE A 69 6.68 2.29 -9.96
CA ILE A 69 8.01 2.14 -9.33
C ILE A 69 8.85 1.08 -10.05
N ILE A 70 8.24 -0.05 -10.44
CA ILE A 70 8.94 -1.11 -11.19
C ILE A 70 9.42 -0.56 -12.54
N PHE A 71 8.55 0.13 -13.30
CA PHE A 71 8.94 0.73 -14.57
C PHE A 71 10.01 1.81 -14.41
N LEU A 72 9.91 2.65 -13.37
CA LEU A 72 10.92 3.66 -13.07
C LEU A 72 12.27 3.00 -12.78
N PHE A 73 12.29 1.96 -11.94
CA PHE A 73 13.50 1.22 -11.63
C PHE A 73 14.11 0.57 -12.88
N LEU A 74 13.28 -0.08 -13.71
CA LEU A 74 13.73 -0.67 -14.98
C LEU A 74 14.28 0.39 -15.94
N PHE A 75 13.63 1.54 -16.04
CA PHE A 75 14.08 2.65 -16.89
C PHE A 75 15.42 3.21 -16.41
N ILE A 76 15.53 3.50 -15.11
CA ILE A 76 16.78 3.95 -14.49
C ILE A 76 17.87 2.91 -14.71
N PHE A 77 17.59 1.63 -14.49
CA PHE A 77 18.54 0.54 -14.67
C PHE A 77 19.02 0.43 -16.13
N ALA A 78 18.10 0.45 -17.10
CA ALA A 78 18.44 0.40 -18.52
C ALA A 78 19.26 1.63 -18.97
N PHE A 79 18.88 2.82 -18.50
CA PHE A 79 19.62 4.05 -18.75
C PHE A 79 21.03 3.98 -18.15
N ASN A 80 21.14 3.52 -16.90
CA ASN A 80 22.41 3.32 -16.22
C ASN A 80 23.27 2.28 -16.94
N ILE A 81 22.74 1.14 -17.39
CA ILE A 81 23.51 0.17 -18.20
C ILE A 81 24.07 0.83 -19.47
N LYS A 82 23.26 1.66 -20.16
CA LYS A 82 23.69 2.34 -21.37
C LYS A 82 24.81 3.36 -21.11
N HIS A 83 24.76 4.10 -20.00
CA HIS A 83 25.72 5.15 -19.65
C HIS A 83 26.94 4.63 -18.86
N LEU A 84 26.72 3.72 -17.93
CA LEU A 84 27.74 2.98 -17.19
C LEU A 84 28.27 1.79 -17.99
N ASN A 85 28.07 1.78 -19.31
CA ASN A 85 28.75 0.83 -20.19
C ASN A 85 30.25 1.17 -20.18
N PHE A 86 30.92 0.72 -19.11
CA PHE A 86 32.36 0.78 -18.85
C PHE A 86 33.11 -0.19 -19.78
N GLN A 87 32.73 -0.27 -21.05
CA GLN A 87 33.60 -0.81 -22.10
C GLN A 87 34.71 0.19 -22.46
N ARG A 88 35.44 0.61 -21.43
CA ARG A 88 36.72 1.30 -21.54
C ARG A 88 37.76 0.71 -20.60
N ARG A 89 37.81 -0.62 -20.48
CA ARG A 89 39.02 -1.47 -20.58
C ARG A 89 38.63 -2.93 -20.42
#